data_AF-A0A2D7SJ37-F1
#
_entry.id   AF-A0A2D7SJ37-F1
#
_cell.length_a   1.000
_cell.length_b   1.000
_cell.length_c   1.000
_cell.angle_alpha   90.00
_cell.angle_beta   90.00
_cell.angle_gamma   90.00
#
_symmetry.space_group_name_H-M   'P 1'
#
loop_
_entity.id
_entity.type
_entity.pdbx_description
1 polymer ?
#
loop_
_entity_poly.entity_id
_entity_poly.type
_entity_poly.pdbx_seq_one_letter_code
_entity_poly.pdbx_strand_id
1 'polypeptide(L)'
;MTFIYILDNAIKRLKLLEIDNINPIKDFFSNEEIQKKVYSFFRKYNYQIINKKEYLDRSYEFAVTQGESLPQVKNVGFLGVMNIKELKSIQEKRTFKKLKKQMNRILDHTCAPLTVDRNGYIINGHHRYDALKILKKKKITVRVLNLNASDMLSLEYTGTELNKMLKHHQFNSLNLLTFKPENLLKKIS
;
A
#
# COMPACT_ATOMS: atom_id res chain seq x y z
N MET A 1 23.62 16.46 -33.33
CA MET A 1 22.50 16.01 -32.45
C MET A 1 22.77 14.66 -31.77
N THR A 2 23.55 13.75 -32.35
CA THR A 2 23.76 12.39 -31.82
C THR A 2 24.65 12.33 -30.56
N PHE A 3 25.67 13.18 -30.48
CA PHE A 3 26.62 13.18 -29.35
C PHE A 3 25.99 13.63 -28.02
N ILE A 4 25.13 14.65 -28.05
CA ILE A 4 24.42 15.15 -26.87
C ILE A 4 23.48 14.06 -26.32
N TYR A 5 22.76 13.37 -27.19
CA TYR A 5 21.84 12.28 -26.80
C TYR A 5 22.57 11.07 -26.18
N ILE A 6 23.77 10.75 -26.67
CA ILE A 6 24.60 9.68 -26.09
C ILE A 6 25.11 10.09 -24.71
N LEU A 7 25.56 11.34 -24.57
CA LEU A 7 26.05 11.88 -23.29
C LEU A 7 24.95 11.94 -22.24
N ASP A 8 23.75 12.39 -22.59
CA ASP A 8 22.59 12.44 -21.69
C ASP A 8 22.17 11.05 -21.22
N ASN A 9 22.22 10.05 -22.10
CA ASN A 9 21.94 8.66 -21.74
C ASN A 9 23.04 8.05 -20.86
N ALA A 10 24.30 8.39 -21.11
CA ALA A 10 25.42 7.98 -20.26
C ALA A 10 25.31 8.59 -18.86
N ILE A 11 24.97 9.87 -18.74
CA ILE A 11 24.76 10.57 -17.46
C ILE A 11 23.54 10.00 -16.72
N LYS A 12 22.43 9.70 -17.43
CA LYS A 12 21.29 9.00 -16.83
C LYS A 12 21.69 7.61 -16.31
N ARG A 13 22.44 6.83 -17.09
CA ARG A 13 22.96 5.52 -16.65
C ARG A 13 23.90 5.65 -15.46
N LEU A 14 24.77 6.65 -15.43
CA LEU A 14 25.69 6.92 -14.32
C LEU A 14 24.92 7.28 -13.04
N LYS A 15 23.91 8.15 -13.15
CA LYS A 15 23.01 8.48 -12.02
C LYS A 15 22.20 7.27 -11.54
N LEU A 16 21.76 6.40 -12.44
CA LEU A 16 21.12 5.11 -12.10
C LEU A 16 22.09 4.18 -11.35
N LEU A 17 23.36 4.11 -11.78
CA LEU A 17 24.41 3.32 -11.13
C LEU A 17 24.84 3.90 -9.76
N GLU A 18 24.83 5.22 -9.59
CA GLU A 18 25.05 5.84 -8.28
C GLU A 18 23.92 5.53 -7.28
N ILE A 19 22.68 5.42 -7.76
CA ILE A 19 21.54 4.93 -6.94
C ILE A 19 21.74 3.44 -6.60
N ASP A 20 22.30 2.63 -7.50
CA ASP A 20 22.62 1.22 -7.22
C ASP A 20 23.72 1.04 -6.15
N ASN A 21 24.60 2.02 -5.95
CA ASN A 21 25.64 2.00 -4.91
C ASN A 21 25.12 2.28 -3.49
N ILE A 22 23.90 2.81 -3.38
CA ILE A 22 23.20 2.91 -2.11
C ILE A 22 22.08 1.87 -2.16
N ASN A 23 22.36 0.65 -1.72
CA ASN A 23 21.35 -0.40 -1.68
C ASN A 23 20.63 -0.38 -0.32
N PRO A 24 19.52 0.37 -0.13
CA PRO A 24 18.79 0.40 1.14
C PRO A 24 18.28 -0.97 1.58
N ILE A 25 18.18 -1.94 0.68
CA ILE A 25 17.78 -3.30 1.05
C ILE A 25 18.79 -3.88 2.04
N LYS A 26 20.10 -3.64 1.86
CA LYS A 26 21.14 -4.12 2.77
C LYS A 26 21.05 -3.45 4.15
N ASP A 27 20.77 -2.15 4.18
CA ASP A 27 20.64 -1.39 5.42
C ASP A 27 19.41 -1.82 6.25
N PHE A 28 18.33 -2.21 5.57
CA PHE A 28 17.08 -2.57 6.25
C PHE A 28 16.97 -4.06 6.55
N PHE A 29 17.50 -4.97 5.73
CA PHE A 29 17.30 -6.40 5.89
C PHE A 29 18.62 -7.10 6.20
N SER A 30 18.78 -7.64 7.40
CA SER A 30 20.04 -8.32 7.80
C SER A 30 20.22 -9.70 7.18
N ASN A 31 19.12 -10.37 6.81
CA ASN A 31 19.15 -11.71 6.23
C ASN A 31 19.35 -11.66 4.71
N GLU A 32 20.41 -12.29 4.21
CA GLU A 32 20.80 -12.26 2.79
C GLU A 32 19.74 -12.88 1.86
N GLU A 33 19.07 -13.95 2.28
CA GLU A 33 17.99 -14.56 1.50
C GLU A 33 16.80 -13.59 1.33
N ILE A 34 16.44 -12.87 2.40
CA ILE A 34 15.43 -11.82 2.35
C ILE A 34 15.86 -10.67 1.43
N GLN A 35 17.12 -10.22 1.52
CA GLN A 35 17.64 -9.19 0.62
C GLN A 35 17.49 -9.60 -0.84
N LYS A 36 17.88 -10.85 -1.19
CA LYS A 36 17.73 -11.41 -2.55
C LYS A 36 16.27 -11.45 -3.00
N LYS A 37 15.35 -11.85 -2.11
CA LYS A 37 13.89 -11.86 -2.41
C LYS A 37 13.35 -10.47 -2.68
N VAL A 38 13.70 -9.47 -1.86
CA VAL A 38 13.28 -8.07 -2.05
C VAL A 38 13.85 -7.52 -3.35
N TYR A 39 15.15 -7.70 -3.60
CA TYR A 39 15.81 -7.23 -4.81
C TYR A 39 15.21 -7.86 -6.08
N SER A 40 15.03 -9.19 -6.08
CA SER A 40 14.42 -9.91 -7.19
C SER A 40 12.98 -9.46 -7.45
N PHE A 41 12.20 -9.23 -6.40
CA PHE A 41 10.85 -8.69 -6.51
C PHE A 41 10.87 -7.29 -7.13
N PHE A 42 11.74 -6.39 -6.66
CA PHE A 42 11.79 -5.01 -7.18
C PHE A 42 12.28 -4.95 -8.63
N ARG A 43 13.18 -5.85 -9.03
CA ARG A 43 13.66 -5.93 -10.42
C ARG A 43 12.64 -6.56 -11.36
N LYS A 44 11.87 -7.54 -10.88
CA LYS A 44 10.88 -8.27 -11.67
C LYS A 44 9.58 -7.48 -11.88
N TYR A 45 9.18 -6.72 -10.87
CA TYR A 45 7.96 -5.92 -10.90
C TYR A 45 8.32 -4.44 -11.01
N ASN A 46 7.35 -3.58 -11.31
CA ASN A 46 7.59 -2.17 -11.59
C ASN A 46 7.81 -1.34 -10.30
N TYR A 47 8.84 -1.67 -9.52
CA TYR A 47 9.19 -0.98 -8.27
C TYR A 47 10.46 -0.17 -8.46
N GLN A 48 10.47 1.07 -7.96
CA GLN A 48 11.60 1.98 -8.10
C GLN A 48 12.10 2.45 -6.74
N ILE A 49 13.39 2.22 -6.46
CA ILE A 49 14.06 2.81 -5.29
C ILE A 49 14.37 4.27 -5.60
N ILE A 50 13.97 5.19 -4.73
CA ILE A 50 14.19 6.62 -4.95
C ILE A 50 15.20 7.25 -3.98
N ASN A 51 15.37 6.65 -2.80
CA ASN A 51 16.38 7.06 -1.82
C ASN A 51 16.60 5.96 -0.77
N LYS A 52 17.46 6.23 0.22
CA LYS A 52 17.77 5.30 1.33
C LYS A 52 16.55 4.81 2.12
N LYS A 53 15.45 5.57 2.13
CA LYS A 53 14.29 5.31 2.99
C LYS A 53 13.07 4.83 2.22
N GLU A 54 12.98 5.16 0.93
CA GLU A 54 11.74 5.14 0.18
C GLU A 54 11.87 4.43 -1.17
N TYR A 55 10.76 3.83 -1.58
CA TYR A 55 10.56 3.22 -2.88
C TYR A 55 9.13 3.49 -3.38
N LEU A 56 8.93 3.33 -4.67
CA LEU A 56 7.68 3.56 -5.37
C LEU A 56 7.18 2.26 -6.01
N ASP A 57 5.88 2.03 -5.94
CA ASP A 57 5.19 1.05 -6.78
C ASP A 57 4.62 1.77 -7.99
N ARG A 58 5.24 1.59 -9.15
CA ARG A 58 4.86 2.24 -10.41
C ARG A 58 3.72 1.51 -11.13
N SER A 59 3.18 0.45 -10.52
CA SER A 59 2.00 -0.27 -11.01
C SER A 59 0.74 0.01 -10.17
N TYR A 60 0.75 1.06 -9.34
CA TYR A 60 -0.42 1.47 -8.58
C TYR A 60 -1.49 2.10 -9.49
N GLU A 61 -2.74 1.99 -9.06
CA GLU A 61 -3.92 2.44 -9.78
C GLU A 61 -4.22 3.91 -9.45
N PHE A 62 -3.50 4.82 -10.10
CA PHE A 62 -3.61 6.28 -9.87
C PHE A 62 -5.03 6.80 -10.02
N ALA A 63 -5.77 6.35 -11.04
CA ALA A 63 -7.09 6.88 -11.38
C ALA A 63 -8.15 6.72 -10.26
N VAL A 64 -7.94 5.78 -9.34
CA VAL A 64 -8.89 5.48 -8.26
C VAL A 64 -8.89 6.55 -7.18
N THR A 65 -7.72 7.10 -6.85
CA THR A 65 -7.55 8.10 -5.79
C THR A 65 -6.93 9.40 -6.27
N GLN A 66 -6.62 9.52 -7.57
CA GLN A 66 -5.84 10.63 -8.13
C GLN A 66 -4.51 10.85 -7.39
N GLY A 67 -3.94 9.77 -6.85
CA GLY A 67 -2.71 9.80 -6.05
C GLY A 67 -2.90 10.21 -4.58
N GLU A 68 -4.11 10.57 -4.17
CA GLU A 68 -4.40 10.92 -2.79
C GLU A 68 -4.37 9.69 -1.87
N SER A 69 -3.95 9.92 -0.63
CA SER A 69 -3.92 8.89 0.41
C SER A 69 -5.26 8.80 1.11
N LEU A 70 -5.85 7.61 1.13
CA LEU A 70 -7.11 7.37 1.84
C LEU A 70 -6.93 7.36 3.37
N PRO A 71 -7.98 7.70 4.13
CA PRO A 71 -7.98 7.57 5.58
C PRO A 71 -7.72 6.13 6.01
N GLN A 72 -6.89 5.94 7.04
CA GLN A 72 -6.55 4.58 7.51
C GLN A 72 -7.72 3.92 8.23
N VAL A 73 -8.28 2.89 7.60
CA VAL A 73 -9.34 2.05 8.16
C VAL A 73 -8.78 0.72 8.69
N LYS A 74 -9.10 0.37 9.94
CA LYS A 74 -8.49 -0.76 10.67
C LYS A 74 -9.55 -1.56 11.46
N ASN A 75 -9.42 -2.89 11.44
CA ASN A 75 -10.25 -3.80 12.25
C ASN A 75 -11.76 -3.64 12.01
N VAL A 76 -12.15 -3.35 10.77
CA VAL A 76 -13.53 -3.19 10.31
C VAL A 76 -13.70 -3.85 8.95
N GLY A 77 -14.93 -4.28 8.62
CA GLY A 77 -15.23 -5.03 7.40
C GLY A 77 -15.28 -6.55 7.58
N PHE A 78 -15.86 -7.22 6.58
CA PHE A 78 -16.07 -8.67 6.56
C PHE A 78 -14.74 -9.40 6.39
N LEU A 79 -14.47 -10.35 7.30
CA LEU A 79 -13.25 -11.15 7.22
C LEU A 79 -13.40 -12.21 6.12
N GLY A 80 -12.40 -12.31 5.25
CA GLY A 80 -12.39 -13.27 4.15
C GLY A 80 -10.98 -13.64 3.72
N VAL A 81 -10.91 -14.42 2.65
CA VAL A 81 -9.66 -14.84 2.01
C VAL A 81 -9.73 -14.50 0.53
N MET A 82 -8.72 -13.81 0.01
CA MET A 82 -8.61 -13.47 -1.41
C MET A 82 -7.32 -14.01 -2.01
N ASN A 83 -7.33 -14.19 -3.34
CA ASN A 83 -6.08 -14.40 -4.06
C ASN A 83 -5.31 -13.08 -4.14
N ILE A 84 -4.01 -13.10 -3.86
CA ILE A 84 -3.18 -11.89 -3.92
C ILE A 84 -3.19 -11.22 -5.31
N LYS A 85 -3.48 -11.99 -6.36
CA LYS A 85 -3.61 -11.49 -7.74
C LYS A 85 -4.86 -10.65 -7.97
N GLU A 86 -5.89 -10.80 -7.14
CA GLU A 86 -7.13 -10.03 -7.22
C GLU A 86 -6.99 -8.64 -6.58
N LEU A 87 -5.89 -8.41 -5.85
CA LEU A 87 -5.65 -7.19 -5.10
C LEU A 87 -4.94 -6.14 -5.94
N LYS A 88 -5.41 -4.91 -5.83
CA LYS A 88 -4.93 -3.75 -6.57
C LYS A 88 -4.39 -2.68 -5.62
N SER A 89 -3.17 -2.26 -5.87
CA SER A 89 -2.53 -1.18 -5.12
C SER A 89 -3.04 0.18 -5.58
N ILE A 90 -3.26 1.10 -4.65
CA ILE A 90 -3.64 2.51 -4.94
C ILE A 90 -2.65 3.51 -4.35
N GLN A 91 -1.59 3.05 -3.70
CA GLN A 91 -0.59 3.91 -3.06
C GLN A 91 0.77 3.71 -3.70
N GLU A 92 1.31 4.76 -4.32
CA GLU A 92 2.64 4.74 -4.95
C GLU A 92 3.78 4.68 -3.92
N LYS A 93 3.85 5.71 -3.05
CA LYS A 93 5.02 5.97 -2.22
C LYS A 93 5.06 5.13 -0.94
N ARG A 94 6.18 4.45 -0.69
CA ARG A 94 6.36 3.50 0.42
C ARG A 94 7.73 3.63 1.07
N THR A 95 7.91 2.99 2.23
CA THR A 95 9.15 3.07 3.01
C THR A 95 9.68 1.68 3.38
N PHE A 96 11.00 1.53 3.32
CA PHE A 96 11.67 0.27 3.70
C PHE A 96 11.46 -0.07 5.17
N LYS A 97 11.43 0.93 6.07
CA LYS A 97 11.13 0.73 7.49
C LYS A 97 9.79 0.02 7.71
N LYS A 98 8.74 0.47 7.00
CA LYS A 98 7.42 -0.16 7.10
C LYS A 98 7.41 -1.54 6.44
N LEU A 99 8.07 -1.71 5.29
CA LEU A 99 8.20 -3.00 4.61
C LEU A 99 8.86 -4.05 5.53
N LYS A 100 10.04 -3.74 6.09
CA LYS A 100 10.75 -4.60 7.06
C LYS A 100 9.84 -5.02 8.20
N LYS A 101 9.14 -4.06 8.82
CA LYS A 101 8.21 -4.32 9.91
C LYS A 101 7.10 -5.30 9.51
N GLN A 102 6.55 -5.20 8.30
CA GLN A 102 5.51 -6.13 7.86
C GLN A 102 6.05 -7.50 7.48
N MET A 103 7.24 -7.58 6.87
CA MET A 103 7.90 -8.86 6.60
C MET A 103 8.12 -9.64 7.89
N ASN A 104 8.67 -9.02 8.94
CA ASN A 104 8.85 -9.66 10.24
C ASN A 104 7.51 -10.18 10.79
N ARG A 105 6.46 -9.35 10.80
CA ARG A 105 5.12 -9.78 11.26
C ARG A 105 4.55 -10.97 10.49
N ILE A 106 4.85 -11.09 9.19
CA ILE A 106 4.39 -12.24 8.39
C ILE A 106 5.18 -13.49 8.76
N LEU A 107 6.50 -13.37 8.95
CA LEU A 107 7.37 -14.47 9.37
C LEU A 107 7.02 -14.94 10.81
N ASP A 108 6.67 -14.00 11.68
CA ASP A 108 6.26 -14.26 13.06
C ASP A 108 4.78 -14.67 13.18
N HIS A 109 4.05 -14.84 12.07
CA HIS A 109 2.62 -15.17 12.05
C HIS A 109 1.69 -14.19 12.80
N THR A 110 2.11 -12.94 12.99
CA THR A 110 1.35 -11.86 13.67
C THR A 110 0.81 -10.79 12.70
N CYS A 111 0.81 -11.08 11.39
CA CYS A 111 0.35 -10.15 10.38
C CYS A 111 -1.18 -9.98 10.41
N ALA A 112 -1.64 -8.75 10.64
CA ALA A 112 -3.06 -8.44 10.52
C ALA A 112 -3.55 -8.51 9.06
N PRO A 113 -4.84 -8.82 8.81
CA PRO A 113 -5.45 -8.83 7.48
C PRO A 113 -5.32 -7.49 6.74
N LEU A 114 -5.20 -7.51 5.41
CA LEU A 114 -5.33 -6.30 4.58
C LEU A 114 -6.76 -5.75 4.67
N THR A 115 -6.94 -4.44 4.57
CA THR A 115 -8.28 -3.85 4.38
C THR A 115 -8.42 -3.51 2.90
N VAL A 116 -9.49 -4.00 2.29
CA VAL A 116 -9.74 -3.85 0.85
C VAL A 116 -11.18 -3.39 0.62
N ASP A 117 -11.42 -2.79 -0.52
CA ASP A 117 -12.77 -2.47 -1.01
C ASP A 117 -13.37 -3.68 -1.77
N ARG A 118 -14.62 -3.55 -2.24
CA ARG A 118 -15.32 -4.64 -2.96
C ARG A 118 -14.68 -5.04 -4.29
N ASN A 119 -13.88 -4.16 -4.88
CA ASN A 119 -13.21 -4.36 -6.16
C ASN A 119 -11.75 -4.82 -6.01
N GLY A 120 -11.31 -5.10 -4.77
CA GLY A 120 -9.96 -5.54 -4.45
C GLY A 120 -8.94 -4.42 -4.30
N TYR A 121 -9.34 -3.14 -4.31
CA TYR A 121 -8.43 -2.02 -4.06
C TYR A 121 -8.02 -1.98 -2.59
N ILE A 122 -6.72 -1.88 -2.34
CA ILE A 122 -6.17 -1.92 -0.99
C ILE A 122 -6.37 -0.56 -0.32
N ILE A 123 -7.32 -0.49 0.61
CA ILE A 123 -7.54 0.70 1.43
C ILE A 123 -6.44 0.83 2.48
N ASN A 124 -6.01 -0.29 3.08
CA ASN A 124 -4.97 -0.28 4.09
C ASN A 124 -4.10 -1.54 4.07
N GLY A 125 -2.79 -1.33 4.09
CA GLY A 125 -1.80 -2.39 4.20
C GLY A 125 -0.90 -2.56 2.98
N HIS A 126 -0.67 -1.52 2.18
CA HIS A 126 0.24 -1.57 1.03
C HIS A 126 1.62 -2.21 1.33
N HIS A 127 2.26 -1.88 2.46
CA HIS A 127 3.53 -2.54 2.86
C HIS A 127 3.37 -4.02 3.20
N ARG A 128 2.20 -4.43 3.72
CA ARG A 128 1.89 -5.84 3.98
C ARG A 128 1.67 -6.58 2.67
N TYR A 129 0.98 -5.96 1.72
CA TYR A 129 0.80 -6.50 0.38
C TYR A 129 2.14 -6.77 -0.31
N ASP A 130 3.07 -5.81 -0.27
CA ASP A 130 4.41 -5.98 -0.83
C ASP A 130 5.16 -7.14 -0.17
N ALA A 131 5.16 -7.16 1.17
CA ALA A 131 5.79 -8.23 1.93
C ALA A 131 5.21 -9.62 1.60
N LEU A 132 3.89 -9.73 1.44
CA LEU A 132 3.21 -10.97 1.05
C LEU A 132 3.61 -11.42 -0.36
N LYS A 133 3.76 -10.49 -1.32
CA LYS A 133 4.23 -10.81 -2.68
C LYS A 133 5.69 -11.24 -2.70
N ILE A 134 6.55 -10.52 -1.98
CA ILE A 134 7.98 -10.86 -1.83
C ILE A 134 8.13 -12.28 -1.25
N LEU A 135 7.29 -12.63 -0.28
CA LEU A 135 7.24 -13.95 0.36
C LEU A 135 6.40 -14.98 -0.42
N LYS A 136 5.96 -14.65 -1.65
CA LYS A 136 5.23 -15.52 -2.58
C LYS A 136 3.96 -16.15 -2.00
N LYS A 137 3.25 -15.45 -1.09
CA LYS A 137 1.95 -15.89 -0.56
C LYS A 137 0.87 -15.75 -1.64
N LYS A 138 0.04 -16.78 -1.83
CA LYS A 138 -1.01 -16.81 -2.86
C LYS A 138 -2.39 -16.42 -2.35
N LYS A 139 -2.79 -16.99 -1.20
CA LYS A 139 -4.06 -16.68 -0.53
C LYS A 139 -3.75 -15.89 0.73
N ILE A 140 -4.52 -14.83 0.97
CA ILE A 140 -4.26 -13.91 2.08
C ILE A 140 -5.57 -13.51 2.76
N THR A 141 -5.52 -13.33 4.08
CA THR A 141 -6.67 -12.87 4.85
C THR A 141 -6.90 -11.39 4.62
N VAL A 142 -8.14 -11.02 4.33
CA VAL A 142 -8.58 -9.63 4.09
C VAL A 142 -9.77 -9.27 4.97
N ARG A 143 -9.97 -7.98 5.16
CA ARG A 143 -11.22 -7.37 5.57
C ARG A 143 -11.79 -6.58 4.42
N VAL A 144 -12.94 -7.01 3.91
CA VAL A 144 -13.63 -6.35 2.81
C VAL A 144 -14.56 -5.29 3.39
N LEU A 145 -14.35 -4.04 3.01
CA LEU A 145 -15.28 -2.96 3.30
C LEU A 145 -16.39 -2.98 2.28
N ASN A 146 -17.61 -2.75 2.72
CA ASN A 146 -18.74 -2.51 1.84
C ASN A 146 -18.75 -1.03 1.40
N LEU A 147 -17.64 -0.57 0.84
CA LEU A 147 -17.38 0.77 0.30
C LEU A 147 -16.47 0.63 -0.92
N ASN A 148 -16.39 1.66 -1.77
CA ASN A 148 -15.34 1.73 -2.79
C ASN A 148 -14.26 2.74 -2.37
N ALA A 149 -13.03 2.50 -2.82
CA ALA A 149 -11.90 3.41 -2.58
C ALA A 149 -12.19 4.85 -3.05
N SER A 150 -12.87 5.02 -4.19
CA SER A 150 -13.26 6.32 -4.75
C SER A 150 -14.21 7.09 -3.83
N ASP A 151 -15.14 6.40 -3.19
CA ASP A 151 -16.16 7.00 -2.32
C ASP A 151 -15.55 7.58 -1.04
N MET A 152 -14.31 7.18 -0.72
CA MET A 152 -13.57 7.62 0.45
C MET A 152 -12.81 8.94 0.25
N LEU A 153 -12.66 9.41 -1.00
CA LEU A 153 -11.99 10.69 -1.30
C LEU A 153 -12.84 11.88 -0.88
N SER A 154 -14.15 11.79 -1.10
CA SER A 154 -15.11 12.84 -0.77
C SER A 154 -15.45 12.93 0.73
N LEU A 155 -14.77 12.15 1.57
CA LEU A 155 -15.05 12.09 2.99
C LEU A 155 -14.15 13.08 3.74
N GLU A 156 -14.76 14.08 4.35
CA GLU A 156 -14.11 14.98 5.31
C GLU A 156 -13.93 14.32 6.69
N TYR A 157 -13.71 13.00 6.73
CA TYR A 157 -13.53 12.24 7.96
C TYR A 157 -12.08 11.78 8.10
N THR A 158 -11.53 11.97 9.29
CA THR A 158 -10.29 11.30 9.68
C THR A 158 -10.47 9.78 9.68
N GLY A 159 -9.37 9.02 9.57
CA GLY A 159 -9.43 7.56 9.70
C GLY A 159 -10.03 7.09 11.03
N THR A 160 -9.89 7.87 12.10
CA THR A 160 -10.49 7.54 13.41
C THR A 160 -12.01 7.69 13.38
N GLU A 161 -12.53 8.78 12.84
CA GLU A 161 -13.97 9.03 12.71
C GLU A 161 -14.61 8.01 11.78
N LEU A 162 -13.99 7.74 10.64
CA LEU A 162 -14.46 6.74 9.69
C LEU A 162 -14.52 5.35 10.34
N ASN A 163 -13.51 4.95 11.12
CA ASN A 163 -13.54 3.68 11.85
C ASN A 163 -14.68 3.63 12.88
N LYS A 164 -14.93 4.71 13.64
CA LYS A 164 -16.01 4.77 14.63
C LYS A 164 -17.37 4.61 13.94
N MET A 165 -17.60 5.38 12.88
CA MET A 165 -18.83 5.34 12.09
C MET A 165 -19.07 3.94 11.50
N LEU A 166 -18.06 3.36 10.85
CA LEU A 166 -18.15 2.02 10.27
C LEU A 166 -18.47 0.94 11.31
N LYS A 167 -17.88 1.02 12.51
CA LYS A 167 -18.20 0.08 13.61
C LYS A 167 -19.62 0.25 14.11
N HIS A 168 -20.05 1.50 14.32
CA HIS A 168 -21.39 1.80 14.82
C HIS A 168 -22.48 1.24 13.89
N HIS A 169 -22.25 1.33 12.57
CA HIS A 169 -23.18 0.82 11.55
C HIS A 169 -22.91 -0.62 11.10
N GLN A 170 -22.16 -1.40 11.89
CA GLN A 170 -21.85 -2.82 11.60
C GLN A 170 -21.31 -3.08 10.19
N PHE A 171 -20.57 -2.11 9.62
CA PHE A 171 -19.98 -2.18 8.27
C PHE A 171 -20.98 -2.29 7.11
N ASN A 172 -22.27 -2.03 7.34
CA ASN A 172 -23.25 -1.93 6.27
C ASN A 172 -22.92 -0.72 5.38
N SER A 173 -22.94 -0.90 4.05
CA SER A 173 -22.75 0.19 3.09
C SER A 173 -23.86 1.21 3.30
N LEU A 174 -23.53 2.34 3.91
CA LEU A 174 -24.37 3.52 3.87
C LEU A 174 -24.00 4.31 2.63
N ASN A 175 -24.98 4.99 2.03
CA ASN A 175 -24.68 6.01 1.05
C ASN A 175 -23.90 7.13 1.76
N LEU A 176 -22.56 7.03 1.77
CA LEU A 176 -21.73 7.87 2.64
C LEU A 176 -21.87 9.36 2.30
N LEU A 177 -22.20 9.66 1.05
CA LEU A 177 -22.43 11.01 0.55
C LEU A 177 -23.65 11.70 1.19
N THR A 178 -24.58 10.95 1.81
CA THR A 178 -25.75 11.53 2.48
C THR A 178 -25.49 11.92 3.94
N PHE A 179 -24.32 11.60 4.50
CA PHE A 179 -23.97 11.93 5.89
C PHE A 179 -23.15 13.22 5.97
N LYS A 180 -23.84 14.33 6.26
CA LYS A 180 -23.17 15.58 6.65
C LYS A 180 -22.46 15.42 8.00
N PRO A 181 -21.20 15.90 8.15
CA PRO A 181 -20.38 15.71 9.35
C PRO A 181 -21.02 16.19 10.65
N GLU A 182 -21.89 17.21 10.59
CA GLU A 182 -22.54 17.80 11.77
C GLU A 182 -23.52 16.85 12.49
N ASN A 183 -24.11 15.89 11.78
CA ASN A 183 -25.14 14.99 12.36
C ASN A 183 -24.56 13.80 13.12
N LEU A 184 -23.31 13.41 12.85
CA LEU A 184 -22.64 12.29 13.50
C LEU A 184 -21.95 12.72 14.81
N LEU A 185 -21.34 13.90 14.84
CA LEU A 185 -20.62 14.39 16.04
C LEU A 185 -21.54 14.59 17.25
N LYS A 186 -22.81 14.96 17.05
CA LYS A 186 -23.80 15.12 18.14
C LYS A 186 -24.33 13.80 18.73
N LYS A 187 -24.12 12.66 18.06
CA LYS A 187 -24.61 11.34 18.52
C LYS A 187 -23.51 10.44 19.09
N ILE A 188 -22.24 10.84 18.97
CA ILE A 188 -21.07 10.06 19.40
C ILE A 188 -20.36 10.71 20.61
N SER A 189 -20.89 11.82 21.13
CA SER A 189 -20.57 12.39 22.45
C SER A 189 -21.49 11.80 23.52
#